data_AF-A0A6B2G2V4-F1
#
_entry.id   AF-A0A6B2G2V4-F1
#
_cell.length_a   1.000
_cell.length_b   1.000
_cell.length_c   1.000
_cell.angle_alpha   90.00
_cell.angle_beta   90.00
_cell.angle_gamma   90.00
#
_symmetry.space_group_name_H-M   'P 1'
#
loop_
_entity.id
_entity.type
_entity.pdbx_description
1 polymer ?
#
loop_
_entity_poly.entity_id
_entity_poly.type
_entity_poly.pdbx_seq_one_letter_code
_entity_poly.pdbx_strand_id
1 'polypeptide(L)'
;MDLNILKLIFAFIIVFFTTFVFNILRAKGRYILIIIKTFPRDLQLIYRVLKSEIFITFCIWRDYTILHYFYFNCKKRPNDIAFIGIEGRDYTFREFEDESNKIARYFESQGYKAGDCVGLLMESTPEYVLCWYALGKIRVITSFLNTNLMPDQLMHCINISKCNGIIFDKPLESL
;
A
#
# COMPACT_ATOMS: atom_id res chain seq x y z
N MET A 1 12.07 -30.40 -11.85
CA MET A 1 11.68 -29.68 -13.09
C MET A 1 12.23 -30.47 -14.27
N ASP A 2 11.36 -31.00 -15.13
CA ASP A 2 11.76 -31.93 -16.18
C ASP A 2 12.68 -31.29 -17.22
N LEU A 3 13.70 -32.03 -17.65
CA LEU A 3 14.67 -31.59 -18.66
C LEU A 3 13.99 -31.15 -19.98
N ASN A 4 12.82 -31.73 -20.28
CA ASN A 4 12.01 -31.39 -21.44
C ASN A 4 11.32 -30.02 -21.30
N ILE A 5 10.88 -29.66 -20.09
CA ILE A 5 10.28 -28.35 -19.79
C ILE A 5 11.34 -27.26 -19.92
N LEU A 6 12.56 -27.52 -19.41
CA LEU A 6 13.66 -26.56 -19.52
C LEU A 6 14.06 -26.30 -20.99
N LYS A 7 14.14 -27.36 -21.81
CA LYS A 7 14.41 -27.24 -23.25
C LYS A 7 13.33 -26.44 -23.98
N LEU A 8 12.06 -26.65 -23.62
CA LEU A 8 10.93 -25.93 -24.21
C LEU A 8 10.99 -24.44 -23.86
N ILE A 9 11.24 -24.10 -22.59
CA ILE A 9 11.43 -22.70 -22.15
C ILE A 9 12.59 -22.05 -22.91
N PHE A 10 13.72 -22.75 -23.06
CA PHE A 10 14.87 -22.25 -23.79
C PHE A 10 14.55 -22.01 -25.27
N ALA A 11 13.81 -22.91 -25.91
CA ALA A 11 13.36 -22.75 -27.29
C ALA A 11 12.44 -21.53 -27.46
N PHE A 12 11.50 -21.31 -26.54
CA PHE A 12 10.65 -20.11 -26.54
C PHE A 12 11.44 -18.82 -26.36
N ILE A 13 12.42 -18.79 -25.46
CA ILE A 13 13.29 -17.62 -25.25
C ILE A 13 14.09 -17.32 -26.51
N ILE A 14 14.68 -18.35 -27.15
CA ILE A 14 15.43 -18.18 -28.40
C ILE A 14 14.52 -17.62 -29.50
N VAL A 15 13.36 -18.23 -29.73
CA VAL A 15 12.40 -17.77 -30.76
C VAL A 15 11.94 -16.34 -30.48
N PHE A 16 11.62 -16.01 -29.23
CA PHE A 16 11.25 -14.66 -28.83
C PHE A 16 12.39 -13.67 -29.10
N PHE A 17 13.62 -13.99 -28.68
CA PHE A 17 14.78 -13.13 -28.86
C PHE A 17 15.13 -12.94 -30.33
N THR A 18 15.12 -14.00 -31.13
CA THR A 18 15.38 -13.90 -32.59
C THR A 18 14.30 -13.09 -33.28
N THR A 19 13.04 -13.26 -32.90
CA THR A 19 11.92 -12.50 -33.48
C THR A 19 11.97 -11.04 -33.04
N PHE A 20 12.34 -10.78 -31.79
CA PHE A 20 12.54 -9.44 -31.24
C PHE A 20 13.69 -8.71 -31.95
N VAL A 21 14.86 -9.35 -32.07
CA VAL A 21 16.02 -8.81 -32.80
C VAL A 21 15.69 -8.60 -34.28
N PHE A 22 15.05 -9.57 -34.94
CA PHE A 22 14.63 -9.44 -36.34
C PHE A 22 13.65 -8.28 -36.53
N ASN A 23 12.68 -8.11 -35.63
CA ASN A 23 11.76 -6.97 -35.68
C ASN A 23 12.47 -5.65 -35.41
N ILE A 24 13.44 -5.57 -34.49
CA ILE A 24 14.27 -4.38 -34.28
C ILE A 24 15.10 -4.05 -35.52
N LEU A 25 15.72 -5.04 -36.16
CA LEU A 25 16.51 -4.87 -37.38
C LEU A 25 15.64 -4.43 -38.57
N ARG A 26 14.38 -4.89 -38.63
CA ARG A 26 13.37 -4.41 -39.60
C ARG A 26 12.71 -3.11 -39.20
N ALA A 27 12.85 -2.69 -37.95
CA ALA A 27 12.17 -1.53 -37.42
C ALA A 27 12.78 -0.30 -38.11
N LYS A 28 11.95 0.42 -38.88
CA LYS A 28 12.32 1.72 -39.45
C LYS A 28 12.85 2.61 -38.32
N GLY A 29 13.83 3.47 -38.61
CA GLY A 29 14.56 4.27 -37.60
C GLY A 29 13.70 5.00 -36.55
N ARG A 30 12.42 5.22 -36.83
CA ARG A 30 11.40 5.69 -35.88
C ARG A 30 11.28 4.82 -34.60
N TYR A 31 11.40 3.49 -34.66
CA TYR A 31 11.34 2.64 -33.46
C TYR A 31 12.62 2.72 -32.62
N ILE A 32 13.78 2.78 -33.27
CA ILE A 32 15.07 3.00 -32.60
C ILE A 32 15.05 4.34 -31.86
N LEU A 33 14.51 5.39 -32.49
CA LEU A 33 14.31 6.70 -31.87
C LEU A 33 13.36 6.64 -30.66
N ILE A 34 12.27 5.85 -30.73
CA ILE A 34 11.36 5.64 -29.59
C ILE A 34 12.12 4.98 -28.44
N ILE A 35 12.83 3.88 -28.69
CA ILE A 35 13.60 3.15 -27.66
C ILE A 35 14.62 4.08 -27.01
N ILE A 36 15.44 4.79 -27.79
CA ILE A 36 16.44 5.72 -27.25
C ILE A 36 15.77 6.81 -26.40
N LYS A 37 14.62 7.34 -26.84
CA LYS A 37 13.90 8.39 -26.11
C LYS A 37 13.23 7.87 -24.84
N THR A 38 12.78 6.62 -24.80
CA THR A 38 12.12 6.03 -23.62
C THR A 38 13.09 5.38 -22.65
N PHE A 39 14.26 4.95 -23.12
CA PHE A 39 15.24 4.21 -22.34
C PHE A 39 15.62 4.87 -21.00
N PRO A 40 15.81 6.20 -20.89
CA PRO A 40 16.11 6.82 -19.59
C PRO A 40 15.00 6.65 -18.55
N ARG A 41 13.74 6.76 -18.96
CA ARG A 41 12.57 6.53 -18.10
C ARG A 41 12.49 5.07 -17.69
N ASP A 42 12.73 4.16 -18.63
CA ASP A 42 12.64 2.72 -18.38
C ASP A 42 13.77 2.26 -17.43
N LEU A 43 14.98 2.80 -17.57
CA LEU A 43 16.07 2.63 -16.60
C LEU A 43 15.72 3.20 -15.22
N GLN A 44 15.09 4.38 -15.16
CA GLN A 44 14.67 4.98 -13.90
C GLN A 44 13.61 4.11 -13.20
N LEU A 45 12.69 3.51 -13.96
CA LEU A 45 11.71 2.56 -13.45
C LEU A 45 12.41 1.32 -12.88
N ILE A 46 13.32 0.71 -13.64
CA ILE A 46 14.10 -0.46 -13.19
C ILE A 46 14.84 -0.14 -11.89
N TYR A 47 15.55 0.98 -11.83
CA TYR A 47 16.26 1.40 -10.62
C TYR A 47 15.32 1.58 -9.42
N ARG A 48 14.17 2.23 -9.60
CA ARG A 48 13.18 2.45 -8.52
C ARG A 48 12.61 1.13 -8.02
N VAL A 49 12.25 0.22 -8.92
CA VAL A 49 11.73 -1.11 -8.57
C VAL A 49 12.79 -1.91 -7.82
N LEU A 50 14.02 -2.03 -8.35
CA LEU A 50 15.10 -2.75 -7.69
C LEU A 50 15.42 -2.18 -6.31
N LYS A 51 15.46 -0.86 -6.18
CA LYS A 51 15.67 -0.20 -4.89
C LYS A 51 14.57 -0.52 -3.90
N SER A 52 13.31 -0.49 -4.33
CA SER A 52 12.16 -0.84 -3.49
C SER A 52 12.18 -2.31 -3.09
N GLU A 53 12.49 -3.22 -4.01
CA GLU A 53 12.59 -4.66 -3.73
C GLU A 53 13.69 -4.97 -2.71
N ILE A 54 14.88 -4.37 -2.88
CA ILE A 54 15.98 -4.50 -1.90
C ILE A 54 15.54 -3.95 -0.54
N PHE A 55 14.86 -2.80 -0.51
CA PHE A 55 14.39 -2.18 0.73
C PHE A 55 13.31 -3.02 1.43
N ILE A 56 12.31 -3.53 0.70
CA ILE A 56 11.25 -4.38 1.24
C ILE A 56 11.85 -5.68 1.77
N THR A 57 12.76 -6.30 1.01
CA THR A 57 13.49 -7.50 1.44
C THR A 57 14.27 -7.23 2.72
N PHE A 58 14.95 -6.08 2.82
CA PHE A 58 15.64 -5.67 4.04
C PHE A 58 14.67 -5.49 5.22
N CYS A 59 13.51 -4.87 5.02
CA CYS A 59 12.50 -4.70 6.07
C CYS A 59 11.95 -6.04 6.55
N ILE A 60 11.63 -6.95 5.63
CA ILE A 60 11.15 -8.31 5.97
C ILE A 60 12.24 -9.08 6.72
N TRP A 61 13.50 -8.99 6.27
CA TRP A 61 14.63 -9.63 6.95
C TRP A 61 14.86 -9.11 8.37
N ARG A 62 14.50 -7.84 8.63
CA ARG A 62 14.57 -7.20 9.95
C ARG A 62 13.30 -7.35 10.79
N ASP A 63 12.29 -8.05 10.29
CA ASP A 63 10.95 -8.15 10.89
C ASP A 63 10.31 -6.77 11.15
N TYR A 64 10.60 -5.80 10.28
CA TYR A 64 10.02 -4.47 10.34
C TYR A 64 8.67 -4.44 9.63
N THR A 65 7.62 -4.18 10.40
CA THR A 65 6.30 -3.85 9.83
C THR A 65 6.29 -2.44 9.26
N ILE A 66 5.28 -2.14 8.43
CA ILE A 66 5.08 -0.78 7.92
C ILE A 66 4.96 0.26 9.06
N LEU A 67 4.39 -0.16 10.21
CA LEU A 67 4.26 0.70 11.38
C LEU A 67 5.63 1.03 12.00
N HIS A 68 6.53 0.06 12.12
CA HIS A 68 7.88 0.29 12.62
C HIS A 68 8.63 1.28 11.73
N TYR A 69 8.54 1.11 10.40
CA TYR A 69 9.21 2.00 9.47
C TYR A 69 8.65 3.42 9.52
N PHE A 70 7.33 3.57 9.60
CA PHE A 70 6.70 4.88 9.76
C PHE A 70 7.14 5.55 11.07
N TYR A 71 7.14 4.82 12.19
CA TYR A 71 7.63 5.31 13.48
C TYR A 71 9.09 5.79 13.44
N PHE A 72 9.98 5.11 12.71
CA PHE A 72 11.35 5.59 12.52
C PHE A 72 11.40 6.91 11.75
N ASN A 73 10.52 7.11 10.77
CA ASN A 73 10.39 8.40 10.09
C ASN A 73 9.85 9.47 11.03
N CYS A 74 8.91 9.14 11.93
CA CYS A 74 8.45 10.06 12.97
C CYS A 74 9.58 10.57 13.85
N LYS A 75 10.50 9.69 14.25
CA LYS A 75 11.70 10.09 15.01
C LYS A 75 12.68 10.91 14.19
N LYS A 76 12.88 10.55 12.92
CA LYS A 76 13.91 11.16 12.06
C LYS A 76 13.52 12.54 11.55
N ARG A 77 12.23 12.75 11.27
CA ARG A 77 11.69 13.94 10.58
C ARG A 77 10.41 14.45 11.25
N PRO A 78 10.44 14.77 12.55
CA PRO A 78 9.22 15.02 13.32
C PRO A 78 8.41 16.22 12.83
N ASN A 79 9.07 17.23 12.25
CA ASN A 79 8.43 18.50 11.85
C ASN A 79 8.07 18.52 10.36
N ASP A 80 8.44 17.48 9.59
CA ASP A 80 8.07 17.40 8.18
C ASP A 80 6.58 17.00 8.07
N ILE A 81 5.91 17.48 7.02
CA ILE A 81 4.53 17.10 6.72
C ILE A 81 4.50 15.61 6.29
N ALA A 82 3.70 14.81 6.98
CA ALA A 82 3.51 13.39 6.70
C ALA A 82 2.27 13.16 5.83
N PHE A 83 1.16 13.83 6.16
CA PHE A 83 -0.11 13.72 5.45
C PHE A 83 -0.71 15.11 5.21
N ILE A 84 -1.27 15.29 4.01
CA ILE A 84 -1.92 16.52 3.58
C ILE A 84 -3.41 16.24 3.46
N GLY A 85 -4.23 17.05 4.12
CA GLY A 85 -5.69 17.00 4.00
C GLY A 85 -6.16 17.91 2.89
N ILE A 86 -6.95 17.41 1.93
CA ILE A 86 -7.51 18.26 0.86
C ILE A 86 -8.55 19.23 1.46
N GLU A 87 -9.46 18.70 2.28
CA GLU A 87 -10.51 19.46 2.98
C GLU A 87 -10.31 19.46 4.52
N GLY A 88 -9.28 18.74 4.98
CA GLY A 88 -8.95 18.57 6.38
C GLY A 88 -7.70 19.35 6.77
N ARG A 89 -7.11 18.98 7.90
CA ARG A 89 -5.84 19.53 8.35
C ARG A 89 -4.66 18.69 7.85
N ASP A 90 -3.52 19.35 7.72
CA ASP A 90 -2.24 18.66 7.55
C ASP A 90 -1.75 18.11 8.88
N TYR A 91 -1.00 17.02 8.80
CA TYR A 91 -0.31 16.41 9.92
C TYR A 91 1.18 16.36 9.65
N THR A 92 1.96 16.93 10.58
CA THR A 92 3.37 16.58 10.70
C THR A 92 3.52 15.15 11.20
N PHE A 93 4.69 14.55 10.97
CA PHE A 93 4.99 13.22 11.49
C PHE A 93 4.83 13.11 13.01
N ARG A 94 5.19 14.15 13.77
CA ARG A 94 5.04 14.18 15.23
C ARG A 94 3.57 14.20 15.63
N GLU A 95 2.79 15.11 15.06
CA GLU A 95 1.36 15.23 15.38
C GLU A 95 0.60 13.94 15.06
N PHE A 96 0.89 13.32 13.91
CA PHE A 96 0.27 12.05 13.53
C PHE A 96 0.61 10.93 14.52
N GLU A 97 1.87 10.84 14.95
CA GLU A 97 2.31 9.84 15.93
C GLU A 97 1.64 10.06 17.30
N ASP A 98 1.55 11.31 17.76
CA ASP A 98 0.94 11.66 19.04
C ASP A 98 -0.58 11.40 19.04
N GLU A 99 -1.29 11.81 17.99
CA GLU A 99 -2.74 11.57 17.87
C GLU A 99 -3.07 10.08 17.73
N SER A 100 -2.30 9.33 16.92
CA SER A 100 -2.51 7.89 16.79
C SER A 100 -2.26 7.14 18.11
N ASN A 101 -1.33 7.62 18.95
CA ASN A 101 -1.12 7.07 20.28
C ASN A 101 -2.32 7.29 21.22
N LYS A 102 -3.02 8.43 21.10
CA LYS A 102 -4.25 8.68 21.88
C LYS A 102 -5.37 7.73 21.45
N ILE A 103 -5.57 7.56 20.14
CA ILE A 103 -6.58 6.64 19.59
C ILE A 103 -6.27 5.20 20.00
N ALA A 104 -5.02 4.77 19.87
CA ALA A 104 -4.61 3.42 20.28
C ALA A 104 -4.94 3.13 21.74
N ARG A 105 -4.60 4.05 22.65
CA ARG A 105 -4.91 3.94 24.09
C ARG A 105 -6.40 3.94 24.38
N TYR A 106 -7.18 4.73 23.62
CA TYR A 106 -8.63 4.69 23.73
C TYR A 106 -9.17 3.29 23.42
N PHE A 107 -8.79 2.69 22.29
CA PHE A 107 -9.25 1.34 21.92
C PHE A 107 -8.78 0.27 22.92
N GLU A 108 -7.54 0.33 23.40
CA GLU A 108 -7.09 -0.54 24.50
C GLU A 108 -7.96 -0.38 25.76
N SER A 109 -8.31 0.86 26.14
CA SER A 109 -9.18 1.10 27.30
C SER A 109 -10.59 0.55 27.14
N GLN A 110 -11.07 0.42 25.89
CA GLN A 110 -12.35 -0.22 25.57
C GLN A 110 -12.26 -1.76 25.52
N GLY A 111 -11.08 -2.33 25.75
CA GLY A 111 -10.87 -3.78 25.82
C GLY A 111 -10.51 -4.45 24.49
N TYR A 112 -10.23 -3.67 23.43
CA TYR A 112 -9.75 -4.24 22.17
C TYR A 112 -8.34 -4.81 22.34
N LYS A 113 -8.10 -5.96 21.72
CA LYS A 113 -6.85 -6.71 21.83
C LYS A 113 -6.37 -7.20 20.46
N ALA A 114 -5.14 -7.71 20.46
CA ALA A 114 -4.54 -8.29 19.27
C ALA A 114 -5.44 -9.38 18.64
N GLY A 115 -5.72 -9.23 17.36
CA GLY A 115 -6.58 -10.15 16.59
C GLY A 115 -8.06 -9.77 16.55
N ASP A 116 -8.52 -8.81 17.36
CA ASP A 116 -9.84 -8.20 17.15
C ASP A 116 -9.86 -7.44 15.82
N CYS A 117 -11.05 -7.20 15.27
CA CYS A 117 -11.24 -6.55 13.98
C CYS A 117 -12.10 -5.29 14.12
N VAL A 118 -11.68 -4.17 13.52
CA VAL A 118 -12.45 -2.92 13.48
C VAL A 118 -12.60 -2.47 12.03
N GLY A 119 -13.83 -2.15 11.64
CA GLY A 119 -14.15 -1.63 10.32
C GLY A 119 -13.87 -0.12 10.25
N LEU A 120 -13.23 0.35 9.19
CA LEU A 120 -13.17 1.77 8.86
C LEU A 120 -14.10 2.04 7.69
N LEU A 121 -15.15 2.81 7.93
CA LEU A 121 -16.11 3.30 6.94
C LEU A 121 -16.02 4.83 6.92
N MET A 122 -14.96 5.35 6.31
CA MET A 122 -14.65 6.78 6.31
C MET A 122 -14.20 7.21 4.92
N GLU A 123 -14.30 8.51 4.63
CA GLU A 123 -13.76 9.11 3.41
C GLU A 123 -12.22 9.08 3.39
N SER A 124 -11.64 9.38 2.22
CA SER A 124 -10.19 9.39 2.01
C SER A 124 -9.52 10.62 2.64
N THR A 125 -9.50 10.68 3.97
CA THR A 125 -8.90 11.74 4.78
C THR A 125 -7.65 11.25 5.53
N PRO A 126 -6.78 12.15 6.03
CA PRO A 126 -5.67 11.76 6.89
C PRO A 126 -6.10 10.96 8.13
N GLU A 127 -7.28 11.25 8.68
CA GLU A 127 -7.89 10.56 9.82
C GLU A 127 -8.14 9.08 9.54
N TYR A 128 -8.46 8.70 8.30
CA TYR A 128 -8.56 7.31 7.88
C TYR A 128 -7.26 6.54 8.17
N VAL A 129 -6.13 7.11 7.72
CA VAL A 129 -4.79 6.52 7.92
C VAL A 129 -4.42 6.57 9.40
N LEU A 130 -4.79 7.65 10.11
CA LEU A 130 -4.56 7.81 11.53
C LEU A 130 -5.22 6.70 12.36
N CYS A 131 -6.50 6.40 12.09
CA CYS A 131 -7.24 5.32 12.72
C CYS A 131 -6.62 3.95 12.40
N TRP A 132 -6.34 3.68 11.13
CA TRP A 132 -5.69 2.42 10.72
C TRP A 132 -4.34 2.22 11.42
N TYR A 133 -3.50 3.25 11.44
CA TYR A 133 -2.19 3.20 12.08
C TYR A 133 -2.31 3.02 13.59
N ALA A 134 -3.24 3.71 14.25
CA ALA A 134 -3.50 3.57 15.68
C ALA A 134 -3.95 2.15 16.06
N LEU A 135 -4.92 1.58 15.33
CA LEU A 135 -5.39 0.21 15.55
C LEU A 135 -4.26 -0.81 15.33
N GLY A 136 -3.44 -0.61 14.30
CA GLY A 136 -2.29 -1.47 14.02
C GLY A 136 -1.25 -1.48 15.15
N LYS A 137 -1.06 -0.36 15.88
CA LYS A 137 -0.13 -0.30 17.03
C LYS A 137 -0.49 -1.30 18.13
N ILE A 138 -1.78 -1.53 18.32
CA ILE A 138 -2.34 -2.44 19.33
C ILE A 138 -2.71 -3.80 18.73
N ARG A 139 -2.28 -4.04 17.48
CA ARG A 139 -2.46 -5.30 16.73
C ARG A 139 -3.92 -5.66 16.47
N VAL A 140 -4.80 -4.66 16.47
CA VAL A 140 -6.17 -4.79 15.99
C VAL A 140 -6.15 -4.79 14.46
N ILE A 141 -6.86 -5.74 13.87
CA ILE A 141 -7.02 -5.89 12.43
C ILE A 141 -7.98 -4.81 11.95
N THR A 142 -7.67 -4.17 10.84
CA THR A 142 -8.53 -3.16 10.23
C THR A 142 -9.20 -3.72 8.99
N SER A 143 -10.53 -3.69 8.95
CA SER A 143 -11.31 -3.96 7.75
C SER A 143 -11.63 -2.66 7.04
N PHE A 144 -11.14 -2.49 5.83
CA PHE A 144 -11.37 -1.29 5.03
C PHE A 144 -12.71 -1.39 4.28
N LEU A 145 -13.70 -0.60 4.71
CA LEU A 145 -15.04 -0.57 4.14
C LEU A 145 -15.17 0.64 3.21
N ASN A 146 -15.74 0.42 2.03
CA ASN A 146 -15.88 1.47 1.03
C ASN A 146 -17.22 2.19 1.20
N THR A 147 -17.16 3.50 1.44
CA THR A 147 -18.32 4.39 1.59
C THR A 147 -19.13 4.58 0.31
N ASN A 148 -18.57 4.24 -0.87
CA ASN A 148 -19.23 4.40 -2.16
C ASN A 148 -20.05 3.18 -2.61
N LEU A 149 -20.16 2.13 -1.77
CA LEU A 149 -20.94 0.94 -2.10
C LEU A 149 -22.44 1.19 -1.89
N MET A 150 -23.27 0.56 -2.73
CA MET A 150 -24.71 0.56 -2.48
C MET A 150 -25.03 -0.18 -1.16
N PRO A 151 -26.12 0.18 -0.46
CA PRO A 151 -26.42 -0.33 0.88
C PRO A 151 -26.34 -1.86 1.00
N ASP A 152 -26.93 -2.61 0.06
CA ASP A 152 -26.92 -4.08 0.09
C ASP A 152 -25.50 -4.66 -0.01
N GLN A 153 -24.64 -4.05 -0.83
CA GLN A 153 -23.25 -4.47 -1.00
C GLN A 153 -22.42 -4.13 0.24
N LEU A 154 -22.64 -2.94 0.80
CA LEU A 154 -21.98 -2.53 2.04
C LEU A 154 -22.35 -3.46 3.20
N MET A 155 -23.64 -3.79 3.34
CA MET A 155 -24.12 -4.72 4.36
C MET A 155 -23.49 -6.10 4.19
N HIS A 156 -23.32 -6.58 2.96
CA HIS A 156 -22.61 -7.82 2.69
C HIS A 156 -21.15 -7.77 3.18
N CYS A 157 -20.42 -6.68 2.87
CA CYS A 157 -19.05 -6.49 3.34
C CYS A 157 -18.96 -6.42 4.88
N ILE A 158 -19.86 -5.69 5.53
CA ILE A 158 -19.93 -5.58 6.99
C ILE A 158 -20.15 -6.97 7.61
N ASN A 159 -21.10 -7.75 7.09
CA ASN A 159 -21.41 -9.08 7.60
C ASN A 159 -20.23 -10.06 7.48
N ILE A 160 -19.46 -9.98 6.38
CA ILE A 160 -18.28 -10.84 6.18
C ILE A 160 -17.10 -10.39 7.03
N SER A 161 -16.95 -9.08 7.27
CA SER A 161 -15.81 -8.51 7.98
C SER A 161 -15.69 -8.98 9.44
N LYS A 162 -16.81 -9.41 10.05
CA LYS A 162 -16.90 -9.87 11.45
C LYS A 162 -16.22 -8.91 12.43
N CYS A 163 -16.30 -7.61 12.15
CA CYS A 163 -15.72 -6.57 12.99
C CYS A 163 -16.40 -6.53 14.37
N ASN A 164 -15.62 -6.29 15.40
CA ASN A 164 -16.04 -6.02 16.77
C ASN A 164 -16.61 -4.59 16.92
N GLY A 165 -16.26 -3.68 16.01
CA GLY A 165 -16.74 -2.31 15.96
C GLY A 165 -16.49 -1.66 14.60
N ILE A 166 -17.11 -0.50 14.36
CA ILE A 166 -16.94 0.28 13.12
C ILE A 166 -16.68 1.74 13.50
N ILE A 167 -15.66 2.34 12.89
CA ILE A 167 -15.41 3.78 12.91
C ILE A 167 -15.97 4.37 11.62
N PHE A 168 -16.72 5.45 11.74
CA PHE A 168 -17.29 6.19 10.62
C PHE A 168 -17.18 7.70 10.85
N ASP A 169 -17.11 8.47 9.78
CA ASP A 169 -16.96 9.93 9.79
C ASP A 169 -18.30 10.66 9.66
N LYS A 170 -19.25 10.11 8.90
CA LYS A 170 -20.61 10.63 8.72
C LYS A 170 -21.65 9.71 9.37
N PRO A 171 -22.74 10.25 9.94
CA PRO A 171 -23.81 9.43 10.52
C PRO A 171 -24.34 8.42 9.49
N LEU A 172 -24.51 7.15 9.88
CA LEU A 172 -24.99 6.09 8.98
C LEU A 172 -26.36 6.39 8.34
N GLU A 173 -27.15 7.29 8.93
CA GLU A 173 -28.45 7.74 8.39
C GLU A 173 -28.34 8.52 7.07
N SER A 174 -27.12 8.93 6.70
CA SER A 174 -26.82 9.67 5.47
C SER A 174 -26.32 8.80 4.31
N LEU A 175 -26.23 7.48 4.50
CA LEU A 175 -25.84 6.47 3.51
C LEU A 175 -27.07 5.73 2.96
#